data_AF-A0A2D6MH23-F1
#
_entry.id   AF-A0A2D6MH23-F1
#
_cell.length_a   1.000
_cell.length_b   1.000
_cell.length_c   1.000
_cell.angle_alpha   90.00
_cell.angle_beta   90.00
_cell.angle_gamma   90.00
#
_symmetry.space_group_name_H-M   'P 1'
#
loop_
_entity.id
_entity.type
_entity.pdbx_description
1 polymer ?
#
loop_
_entity_poly.entity_id
_entity_poly.type
_entity_poly.pdbx_seq_one_letter_code
_entity_poly.pdbx_strand_id
1 'polypeptide(L)'
;MSLINKLYTWAETHKLISLFVLGIIIDFWACWYSYAVVHDWIVLQAFLGFGLPFLNFLGAMWWIDEKDTKERLKMTTVTAFSMVLGSTLMLLMVREGFGVGVDFIP
;
A
#
# COMPACT_ATOMS: atom_id res chain seq x y z
N MET A 1 -19.57 -3.72 21.31
CA MET A 1 -18.48 -4.06 20.38
C MET A 1 -17.80 -2.76 19.95
N SER A 2 -16.48 -2.62 20.15
CA SER A 2 -15.75 -1.39 19.81
C SER A 2 -15.77 -1.14 18.29
N LEU A 3 -15.56 0.12 17.86
CA LEU A 3 -15.50 0.49 16.44
C LEU A 3 -14.41 -0.31 15.70
N ILE A 4 -13.26 -0.52 16.34
CA ILE A 4 -12.14 -1.27 15.81
C ILE A 4 -12.54 -2.72 15.53
N ASN A 5 -13.26 -3.37 16.45
CA ASN A 5 -13.70 -4.75 16.24
C ASN A 5 -14.70 -4.84 15.09
N LYS A 6 -15.58 -3.84 14.90
CA LYS A 6 -16.52 -3.81 13.77
C LYS A 6 -15.78 -3.66 12.44
N LEU A 7 -14.79 -2.77 12.37
CA LEU A 7 -13.97 -2.57 11.17
C LEU A 7 -13.16 -3.82 10.84
N TYR A 8 -12.57 -4.46 11.85
CA TYR A 8 -11.81 -5.69 11.68
C TYR A 8 -12.68 -6.83 11.15
N THR A 9 -13.83 -7.10 11.78
CA THR A 9 -14.76 -8.15 11.33
C THR A 9 -15.29 -7.88 9.92
N TRP A 10 -15.56 -6.62 9.58
CA TRP A 10 -15.97 -6.26 8.22
C TRP A 10 -14.86 -6.51 7.20
N ALA A 11 -13.61 -6.11 7.52
CA ALA A 11 -12.45 -6.29 6.66
C ALA A 11 -12.13 -7.78 6.45
N GLU A 12 -12.29 -8.60 7.49
CA GLU A 12 -12.14 -10.06 7.41
C GLU A 12 -13.23 -10.68 6.52
N THR A 13 -14.48 -10.20 6.63
CA THR A 13 -15.60 -10.67 5.79
C THR A 13 -15.39 -10.29 4.31
N HIS A 14 -14.78 -9.14 4.05
CA HIS A 14 -14.51 -8.62 2.70
C HIS A 14 -13.01 -8.64 2.37
N LYS A 15 -12.31 -9.70 2.80
CA LYS A 15 -10.85 -9.85 2.72
C LYS A 15 -10.23 -9.40 1.40
N LEU A 16 -10.82 -9.81 0.26
CA LEU A 16 -10.29 -9.45 -1.06
C LEU A 16 -10.40 -7.95 -1.36
N ILE A 17 -11.50 -7.30 -0.97
CA ILE A 17 -11.69 -5.86 -1.16
C ILE A 17 -10.73 -5.10 -0.23
N SER A 18 -10.60 -5.56 1.01
CA SER A 18 -9.68 -4.94 1.97
C SER A 18 -8.22 -5.09 1.54
N LEU A 19 -7.81 -6.26 1.07
CA LEU A 19 -6.51 -6.48 0.42
C LEU A 19 -6.32 -5.61 -0.82
N PHE A 20 -7.39 -5.44 -1.61
CA PHE A 20 -7.30 -4.65 -2.82
C PHE A 20 -6.98 -3.19 -2.50
N VAL A 21 -7.76 -2.58 -1.61
CA VAL A 21 -7.57 -1.18 -1.19
C VAL A 21 -6.24 -1.01 -0.44
N LEU A 22 -5.94 -1.91 0.48
CA LEU A 22 -4.69 -1.86 1.23
C LEU A 22 -3.47 -2.03 0.32
N GLY A 23 -3.56 -2.90 -0.69
CA GLY A 23 -2.51 -3.09 -1.69
C GLY A 23 -2.22 -1.82 -2.49
N ILE A 24 -3.25 -1.05 -2.86
CA ILE A 24 -3.07 0.23 -3.55
C ILE A 24 -2.29 1.20 -2.65
N ILE A 25 -2.68 1.30 -1.37
CA ILE A 25 -2.06 2.19 -0.40
C ILE A 25 -0.60 1.79 -0.13
N ILE A 26 -0.35 0.50 0.11
CA ILE A 26 1.00 -0.04 0.36
C ILE A 26 1.90 0.26 -0.84
N ASP A 27 1.44 -0.05 -2.04
CA ASP A 27 2.27 0.09 -3.24
C ASP A 27 2.53 1.56 -3.57
N PHE A 28 1.50 2.41 -3.49
CA PHE A 28 1.65 3.86 -3.60
C PHE A 28 2.69 4.39 -2.59
N TRP A 29 2.60 3.98 -1.33
CA TRP A 29 3.52 4.38 -0.27
C TRP A 29 4.94 3.89 -0.53
N ALA A 30 5.11 2.65 -1.01
CA ALA A 30 6.40 2.07 -1.35
C ALA A 30 7.06 2.77 -2.56
N CYS A 31 6.27 3.13 -3.58
CA CYS A 31 6.72 3.93 -4.71
C CYS A 31 7.13 5.33 -4.25
N TRP A 32 6.35 5.96 -3.36
CA TRP A 32 6.70 7.28 -2.80
C TRP A 32 7.96 7.24 -1.95
N TYR A 33 8.13 6.18 -1.15
CA TYR A 33 9.36 5.91 -0.41
C TYR A 33 10.56 5.82 -1.36
N SER A 34 10.44 5.03 -2.43
CA SER A 34 11.52 4.85 -3.41
C SER A 34 11.85 6.16 -4.12
N TYR A 35 10.83 6.96 -4.43
CA TYR A 35 11.02 8.29 -5.01
C TYR A 35 11.74 9.24 -4.03
N ALA A 36 11.34 9.26 -2.76
CA ALA A 36 12.01 10.06 -1.72
C ALA A 36 13.50 9.69 -1.56
N VAL A 37 13.86 8.41 -1.76
CA VAL A 37 15.26 7.96 -1.78
C VAL A 37 16.03 8.58 -2.95
N VAL A 38 15.47 8.54 -4.17
CA VAL A 38 16.13 9.04 -5.38
C VAL A 38 16.28 10.58 -5.36
N HIS A 39 15.43 11.27 -4.62
CA HIS A 39 15.44 12.73 -4.48
C HIS A 39 16.13 13.24 -3.21
N ASP A 40 16.83 12.38 -2.47
CA ASP A 40 17.53 12.74 -1.23
C ASP A 40 16.64 13.39 -0.15
N TRP A 41 15.34 13.04 -0.11
CA TRP A 41 14.39 13.57 0.88
C TRP A 41 14.46 12.76 2.17
N ILE A 42 15.57 12.93 2.90
CA ILE A 42 15.95 12.12 4.07
C ILE A 42 14.82 12.01 5.11
N VAL A 43 14.20 13.12 5.49
CA VAL A 43 13.16 13.13 6.53
C VAL A 43 11.90 12.37 6.06
N LEU A 44 11.47 12.60 4.82
CA LEU A 44 10.29 11.94 4.26
C LEU A 44 10.56 10.44 4.06
N GLN A 45 11.72 10.09 3.51
CA GLN A 45 12.15 8.71 3.33
C GLN A 45 12.16 7.95 4.66
N ALA A 46 12.70 8.56 5.74
CA ALA A 46 12.74 7.93 7.05
C ALA A 46 11.32 7.68 7.61
N PHE A 47 10.42 8.64 7.48
CA PHE A 47 9.02 8.49 7.90
C PHE A 47 8.29 7.41 7.10
N LEU A 48 8.39 7.46 5.77
CA LEU A 48 7.76 6.48 4.90
C LEU A 48 8.32 5.07 5.14
N GLY A 49 9.64 4.95 5.31
CA GLY A 49 10.32 3.69 5.60
C GLY A 49 9.91 3.08 6.95
N PHE A 50 9.69 3.90 7.96
CA PHE A 50 9.18 3.44 9.26
C PHE A 50 7.71 3.00 9.20
N GLY A 51 6.86 3.71 8.43
CA GLY A 51 5.44 3.40 8.30
C GLY A 51 5.14 2.15 7.48
N LEU A 52 5.96 1.86 6.47
CA LEU A 52 5.69 0.79 5.50
C LEU A 52 5.55 -0.62 6.13
N PRO A 53 6.39 -1.04 7.11
CA PRO A 53 6.19 -2.31 7.82
C PRO A 53 4.83 -2.45 8.50
N PHE A 54 4.27 -1.38 9.08
CA PHE A 54 2.97 -1.43 9.74
C PHE A 54 1.83 -1.64 8.73
N LEU A 55 1.92 -0.98 7.57
CA LEU A 55 0.96 -1.18 6.49
C LEU A 55 1.04 -2.62 5.95
N ASN A 56 2.25 -3.11 5.70
CA ASN A 56 2.49 -4.48 5.23
C ASN A 56 2.00 -5.52 6.23
N PHE A 57 2.16 -5.28 7.53
CA PHE A 57 1.73 -6.20 8.58
C PHE A 57 0.22 -6.48 8.50
N LEU A 58 -0.60 -5.46 8.27
CA LEU A 58 -2.06 -5.61 8.14
C LEU A 58 -2.43 -6.57 7.00
N GLY A 59 -1.75 -6.48 5.86
CA GLY A 59 -1.96 -7.39 4.74
C GLY A 59 -1.39 -8.77 5.01
N ALA A 60 -0.17 -8.84 5.54
CA ALA A 60 0.57 -10.07 5.79
C ALA A 60 -0.14 -11.02 6.77
N MET A 61 -0.88 -10.50 7.75
CA MET A 61 -1.69 -11.31 8.66
C MET A 61 -2.63 -12.27 7.90
N TRP A 62 -3.37 -11.75 6.92
CA TRP A 62 -4.29 -12.57 6.12
C TRP A 62 -3.59 -13.63 5.28
N TRP A 63 -2.35 -13.37 4.85
CA TRP A 63 -1.54 -14.32 4.09
C TRP A 63 -0.99 -15.46 4.94
N ILE A 64 -0.58 -15.13 6.17
CA ILE A 64 -0.05 -16.09 7.14
C ILE A 64 -1.17 -17.03 7.61
N ASP A 65 -2.35 -16.47 7.90
CA ASP A 65 -3.50 -17.24 8.42
C ASP A 65 -4.16 -18.14 7.37
N GLU A 66 -4.16 -17.72 6.09
CA GLU A 66 -4.75 -18.51 5.02
C GLU A 66 -3.91 -19.75 4.72
N LYS A 67 -4.50 -20.94 4.80
CA LYS A 67 -3.79 -22.22 4.58
C LYS A 67 -3.99 -22.77 3.18
N ASP A 68 -5.08 -22.39 2.51
CA ASP A 68 -5.34 -22.86 1.15
C ASP A 68 -4.51 -22.09 0.11
N THR A 69 -3.85 -22.86 -0.75
CA THR A 69 -3.02 -22.28 -1.83
C THR A 69 -3.87 -21.61 -2.90
N LYS A 70 -5.10 -22.08 -3.15
CA LYS A 70 -5.98 -21.44 -4.14
C LYS A 70 -6.47 -20.07 -3.65
N GLU A 71 -6.85 -19.95 -2.39
CA GLU A 71 -7.19 -18.66 -1.79
C GLU A 71 -5.99 -17.71 -1.76
N ARG A 72 -4.79 -18.19 -1.41
CA ARG A 72 -3.56 -17.40 -1.55
C ARG A 72 -3.35 -16.91 -2.98
N LEU A 73 -3.58 -17.75 -3.99
CA LEU A 73 -3.45 -17.34 -5.39
C LEU A 73 -4.45 -16.23 -5.76
N LYS A 74 -5.71 -16.32 -5.30
CA LYS A 74 -6.69 -15.25 -5.49
C LYS A 74 -6.24 -13.95 -4.84
N MET A 75 -5.74 -14.03 -3.61
CA MET A 75 -5.17 -12.88 -2.92
C MET A 75 -4.00 -12.30 -3.71
N THR A 76 -3.13 -13.14 -4.31
CA THR A 76 -1.98 -12.69 -5.13
C THR A 76 -2.49 -11.91 -6.32
N THR A 77 -3.45 -12.47 -7.05
CA THR A 77 -4.02 -11.84 -8.24
C THR A 77 -4.61 -10.49 -7.91
N VAL A 78 -5.39 -10.39 -6.82
CA VAL A 78 -5.97 -9.12 -6.37
C VAL A 78 -4.87 -8.12 -6.00
N THR A 79 -3.88 -8.52 -5.22
CA THR A 79 -2.76 -7.65 -4.85
C THR A 79 -1.96 -7.20 -6.07
N ALA A 80 -1.75 -8.06 -7.07
CA ALA A 80 -1.06 -7.67 -8.30
C ALA A 80 -1.79 -6.54 -9.04
N PHE A 81 -3.13 -6.62 -9.15
CA PHE A 81 -3.93 -5.53 -9.72
C PHE A 81 -3.86 -4.25 -8.87
N SER A 82 -3.88 -4.39 -7.55
CA SER A 82 -3.70 -3.27 -6.64
C SER A 82 -2.37 -2.56 -6.82
N MET A 83 -1.28 -3.31 -6.98
CA MET A 83 0.05 -2.74 -7.20
C MET A 83 0.15 -1.99 -8.52
N VAL A 84 -0.47 -2.50 -9.59
CA VAL A 84 -0.53 -1.75 -10.86
C VAL A 84 -1.20 -0.39 -10.65
N LEU A 85 -2.30 -0.35 -9.88
CA LEU A 85 -3.00 0.91 -9.61
C LEU A 85 -2.24 1.82 -8.65
N GLY A 86 -1.65 1.29 -7.58
CA GLY A 86 -0.88 2.07 -6.60
C GLY A 86 0.30 2.80 -7.24
N SER A 87 1.15 2.07 -7.96
CA SER A 87 2.28 2.63 -8.71
C SER A 87 1.82 3.62 -9.79
N THR A 88 0.74 3.32 -10.52
CA THR A 88 0.20 4.25 -11.53
C THR A 88 -0.30 5.54 -10.89
N LEU A 89 -1.00 5.47 -9.76
CA LEU A 89 -1.48 6.65 -9.02
C LEU A 89 -0.32 7.50 -8.51
N MET A 90 0.74 6.87 -8.01
CA MET A 90 1.94 7.59 -7.57
C MET A 90 2.61 8.31 -8.75
N LEU A 91 2.75 7.63 -9.90
CA LEU A 91 3.29 8.24 -11.11
C LEU A 91 2.45 9.42 -11.60
N LEU A 92 1.12 9.31 -11.58
CA LEU A 92 0.22 10.41 -11.91
C LEU A 92 0.36 11.58 -10.93
N MET A 93 0.47 11.30 -9.63
CA MET A 93 0.68 12.33 -8.61
C MET A 93 1.98 13.11 -8.88
N VAL A 94 3.08 12.40 -9.15
CA VAL A 94 4.38 13.01 -9.49
C VAL A 94 4.27 13.82 -10.78
N ARG A 95 3.60 13.28 -11.81
CA ARG A 95 3.42 13.95 -13.10
C ARG A 95 2.67 15.28 -12.98
N GLU A 96 1.67 15.35 -12.11
CA GLU A 96 0.88 16.56 -11.85
C GLU A 96 1.56 17.52 -10.86
N GLY A 97 2.76 17.21 -10.38
CA GLY A 97 3.49 18.06 -9.45
C GLY A 97 2.98 18.02 -8.00
N PHE A 98 2.09 17.08 -7.65
CA PHE A 98 1.59 16.93 -6.29
C PHE A 98 2.57 16.14 -5.42
N GLY A 99 2.82 16.63 -4.20
CA GLY A 99 3.67 15.90 -3.23
C GLY A 99 5.13 15.75 -3.66
N VAL A 100 5.56 16.51 -4.68
CA VAL A 100 6.93 16.60 -5.12
C VAL A 100 7.55 17.95 -4.74
N GLY A 101 8.82 17.95 -4.35
CA GLY A 101 9.60 19.14 -4.06
C GLY A 101 9.66 20.07 -5.27
N VAL A 102 9.86 21.36 -5.02
CA VAL A 102 9.70 22.48 -5.96
C VAL A 102 10.62 22.41 -7.20
N ASP A 103 11.51 21.43 -7.28
CA ASP A 103 12.57 21.31 -8.29
C ASP A 103 12.16 20.54 -9.56
N PHE A 104 10.87 20.26 -9.77
CA PHE A 104 10.43 19.29 -10.79
C PHE A 104 9.61 19.82 -11.97
N ILE A 105 9.33 21.13 -12.06
CA ILE A 105 8.77 21.70 -13.30
C ILE A 105 9.92 22.35 -14.08
N PRO A 106 10.43 21.75 -15.16
CA PRO A 106 11.24 22.48 -16.13
C PRO A 106 10.45 23.62 -16.80
#